data_AF-A0A9N8D9Z0-F1
#
_entry.id   AF-A0A9N8D9Z0-F1
#
_cell.length_a   1.000
_cell.length_b   1.000
_cell.length_c   1.000
_cell.angle_alpha   90.00
_cell.angle_beta   90.00
_cell.angle_gamma   90.00
#
_symmetry.space_group_name_H-M   'P 1'
#
loop_
_entity.id
_entity.type
_entity.pdbx_description
1 polymer ?
#
loop_
_entity_poly.entity_id
_entity_poly.type
_entity_poly.pdbx_seq_one_letter_code
_entity_poly.pdbx_strand_id
1 'polypeptide(L)'
;MTSPPVPATDPPVTSPPTPQATTTAPDQDAVCQASATDCQTCLGASCAWFPSVQACELDCTGLADTECFAASDSPDVSPTEICQVIATAAQDRELCAAQDATDCATCLATMQSDGSPCQWYVDPDNGGLSWCGTGTCNMEGICGSQTCDDSAATQEPVQEEDTSSSNPCSQFNGYGADGCPPCLSSSDKCAWSIDTCLPNCDIIADDAPCFHADSRPNTTIGELCDLASVNTQDAKLCARKNYCFTCTSTLQTDEKTPCAWYKDEAGNEWCGTGGCDSNGVCGETDETVCQVPTETPVTRAPTVAEIIIDDTSASTSGAKRRQSLFSWRQYNVGLAVTVLLLTMVGVVY
;
A
#
# COMPACT_ATOMS: atom_id res chain seq x y z
N MET A 1 48.56 -57.13 58.26
CA MET A 1 47.24 -56.48 58.31
C MET A 1 46.98 -55.92 56.93
N THR A 2 46.28 -56.68 56.10
CA THR A 2 45.95 -56.34 54.71
C THR A 2 44.53 -55.78 54.68
N SER A 3 44.39 -54.53 54.26
CA SER A 3 43.09 -53.84 54.15
C SER A 3 42.22 -54.48 53.05
N PRO A 4 40.90 -54.57 53.25
CA PRO A 4 39.99 -55.10 52.23
C PRO A 4 39.81 -54.11 51.07
N PRO A 5 39.55 -54.61 49.85
CA PRO A 5 39.31 -53.76 48.69
C PRO A 5 37.93 -53.09 48.76
N VAL A 6 37.88 -51.82 48.33
CA VAL A 6 36.67 -50.99 48.25
C VAL A 6 35.80 -51.43 47.07
N PRO A 7 34.45 -51.48 47.18
CA PRO A 7 33.58 -51.88 46.08
C PRO A 7 33.56 -50.79 45.00
N ALA A 8 33.73 -51.19 43.75
CA ALA A 8 33.55 -50.32 42.59
C ALA A 8 32.08 -49.89 42.49
N THR A 9 31.86 -48.58 42.41
CA THR A 9 30.54 -47.96 42.23
C THR A 9 30.25 -47.90 40.74
N ASP A 10 29.17 -48.54 40.28
CA ASP A 10 28.78 -48.52 38.87
C ASP A 10 28.45 -47.10 38.39
N PRO A 11 28.84 -46.73 37.16
CA PRO A 11 28.55 -45.41 36.59
C PRO A 11 27.04 -45.22 36.35
N PRO A 12 26.53 -43.99 36.51
CA PRO A 12 25.11 -43.70 36.32
C PRO A 12 24.66 -44.00 34.88
N VAL A 13 23.67 -44.87 34.76
CA VAL A 13 22.98 -45.17 33.50
C VAL A 13 22.29 -43.89 33.03
N THR A 14 22.84 -43.27 31.98
CA THR A 14 22.28 -42.08 31.36
C THR A 14 21.21 -42.52 30.37
N SER A 15 19.94 -42.24 30.67
CA SER A 15 18.82 -42.54 29.78
C SER A 15 18.97 -41.80 28.44
N PRO A 16 18.61 -42.43 27.31
CA PRO A 16 18.63 -41.76 26.00
C PRO A 16 17.70 -40.54 26.01
N PRO A 17 18.09 -39.42 25.39
CA PRO A 17 17.27 -38.22 25.33
C PRO A 17 15.96 -38.53 24.60
N THR A 18 14.83 -38.23 25.25
CA THR A 18 13.49 -38.28 24.65
C THR A 18 13.50 -37.44 23.36
N PRO A 19 12.99 -37.94 22.23
CA PRO A 19 12.88 -37.16 21.00
C PRO A 19 12.05 -35.91 21.29
N GLN A 20 12.67 -34.74 21.28
CA GLN A 20 11.95 -33.48 21.32
C GLN A 20 11.27 -33.33 19.96
N ALA A 21 9.93 -33.31 19.97
CA ALA A 21 9.15 -32.98 18.79
C ALA A 21 9.55 -31.57 18.34
N THR A 22 10.21 -31.48 17.18
CA THR A 22 10.53 -30.20 16.56
C THR A 22 9.22 -29.55 16.12
N THR A 23 8.68 -28.65 16.93
CA THR A 23 7.58 -27.79 16.51
C THR A 23 8.19 -26.73 15.59
N THR A 24 8.03 -26.90 14.28
CA THR A 24 8.39 -25.87 13.30
C THR A 24 7.58 -24.62 13.63
N ALA A 25 8.26 -23.52 13.96
CA ALA A 25 7.59 -22.24 14.12
C ALA A 25 6.85 -21.91 12.80
N PRO A 26 5.63 -21.36 12.87
CA PRO A 26 4.95 -20.90 11.67
C PRO A 26 5.82 -19.88 10.94
N ASP A 27 5.81 -19.94 9.62
CA ASP A 27 6.47 -18.97 8.76
C ASP A 27 5.82 -17.59 9.00
N GLN A 28 6.58 -16.65 9.54
CA GLN A 28 6.05 -15.34 9.94
C GLN A 28 5.54 -14.55 8.73
N ASP A 29 6.14 -14.75 7.56
CA ASP A 29 5.68 -14.09 6.33
C ASP A 29 4.27 -14.55 5.95
N ALA A 30 4.03 -15.86 6.01
CA ALA A 30 2.70 -16.43 5.80
C ALA A 30 1.68 -15.93 6.84
N VAL A 31 2.11 -15.69 8.09
CA VAL A 31 1.24 -15.10 9.13
C VAL A 31 0.88 -13.66 8.81
N CYS A 32 1.82 -12.84 8.35
CA CYS A 32 1.57 -11.44 7.98
C CYS A 32 0.64 -11.35 6.76
N GLN A 33 0.90 -12.14 5.71
CA GLN A 33 0.06 -12.17 4.52
C GLN A 33 -1.37 -12.64 4.83
N ALA A 34 -1.54 -13.65 5.69
CA ALA A 34 -2.86 -14.10 6.13
C ALA A 34 -3.61 -13.06 7.00
N SER A 35 -2.88 -12.12 7.61
CA SER A 35 -3.40 -11.05 8.47
C SER A 35 -3.67 -9.74 7.71
N ALA A 36 -3.54 -9.74 6.37
CA ALA A 36 -3.65 -8.54 5.53
C ALA A 36 -5.08 -7.98 5.37
N THR A 37 -6.08 -8.53 6.06
CA THR A 37 -7.47 -8.08 5.93
C THR A 37 -7.75 -6.74 6.60
N ASP A 38 -7.04 -6.42 7.68
CA ASP A 38 -7.23 -5.18 8.43
C ASP A 38 -6.00 -4.83 9.27
N CYS A 39 -5.88 -3.54 9.58
CA CYS A 39 -4.78 -2.99 10.36
C CYS A 39 -4.61 -3.67 11.73
N GLN A 40 -5.71 -3.96 12.43
CA GLN A 40 -5.65 -4.44 13.80
C GLN A 40 -5.14 -5.88 13.86
N THR A 41 -5.62 -6.73 12.94
CA THR A 41 -5.13 -8.10 12.78
C THR A 41 -3.66 -8.11 12.35
N CYS A 42 -3.28 -7.24 11.41
CA CYS A 42 -1.90 -7.12 10.95
C CYS A 42 -0.92 -6.74 12.08
N LEU A 43 -1.18 -5.63 12.77
CA LEU A 43 -0.33 -5.17 13.86
C LEU A 43 -0.34 -6.14 15.05
N GLY A 44 -1.47 -6.81 15.32
CA GLY A 44 -1.59 -7.85 16.33
C GLY A 44 -0.72 -9.08 16.05
N ALA A 45 -0.45 -9.37 14.77
CA ALA A 45 0.46 -10.42 14.33
C ALA A 45 1.95 -10.01 14.39
N SER A 46 2.27 -8.82 14.94
CA SER A 46 3.62 -8.24 14.95
C SER A 46 4.20 -7.97 13.56
N CYS A 47 3.31 -7.63 12.63
CA CYS A 47 3.66 -7.24 11.26
C CYS A 47 3.56 -5.71 11.10
N ALA A 48 3.90 -5.23 9.91
CA ALA A 48 3.84 -3.83 9.53
C ALA A 48 2.65 -3.58 8.59
N TRP A 49 1.87 -2.55 8.89
CA TRP A 49 0.70 -2.16 8.12
C TRP A 49 1.00 -1.00 7.18
N PHE A 50 0.60 -1.17 5.92
CA PHE A 50 0.73 -0.17 4.85
C PHE A 50 -0.65 0.31 4.42
N PRO A 51 -1.14 1.46 4.95
CA PRO A 51 -2.51 1.91 4.71
C PRO A 51 -2.79 2.27 3.25
N SER A 52 -1.80 2.80 2.53
CA SER A 52 -1.92 3.20 1.13
C SER A 52 -2.34 2.03 0.23
N VAL A 53 -1.83 0.83 0.49
CA VAL A 53 -2.08 -0.40 -0.28
C VAL A 53 -2.95 -1.40 0.47
N GLN A 54 -3.35 -1.10 1.70
CA GLN A 54 -4.06 -2.00 2.62
C GLN A 54 -3.40 -3.39 2.68
N ALA A 55 -2.09 -3.38 2.92
CA ALA A 55 -1.28 -4.60 2.95
C ALA A 55 -0.58 -4.76 4.31
N CYS A 56 -0.29 -6.01 4.64
CA CYS A 56 0.42 -6.39 5.84
C CYS A 56 1.70 -7.13 5.43
N GLU A 57 2.85 -6.55 5.77
CA GLU A 57 4.17 -7.11 5.46
C GLU A 57 4.93 -7.40 6.75
N LEU A 58 6.04 -8.12 6.64
CA LEU A 58 6.87 -8.45 7.79
C LEU A 58 7.42 -7.20 8.51
N ASP A 59 7.81 -6.18 7.75
CA ASP A 59 8.37 -4.94 8.26
C ASP A 59 8.17 -3.75 7.30
N CYS A 60 8.61 -2.56 7.71
CA CYS A 60 8.50 -1.33 6.92
C CYS A 60 9.57 -1.16 5.82
N THR A 61 10.34 -2.19 5.48
CA THR A 61 11.45 -2.07 4.52
C THR A 61 11.06 -2.41 3.08
N GLY A 62 9.91 -3.07 2.87
CA GLY A 62 9.50 -3.60 1.56
C GLY A 62 8.99 -2.57 0.57
N LEU A 63 8.39 -1.47 1.04
CA LEU A 63 7.81 -0.44 0.19
C LEU A 63 8.42 0.91 0.57
N ALA A 64 9.29 1.42 -0.29
CA ALA A 64 9.68 2.82 -0.24
C ALA A 64 8.42 3.69 -0.49
N ASP A 65 8.46 4.94 -0.02
CA ASP A 65 7.54 5.99 -0.44
C ASP A 65 6.09 5.85 0.05
N THR A 66 5.84 4.88 0.92
CA THR A 66 4.56 4.72 1.60
C THR A 66 4.74 4.83 3.10
N GLU A 67 3.75 5.44 3.75
CA GLU A 67 3.62 5.35 5.19
C GLU A 67 3.51 3.88 5.60
N CYS A 68 4.18 3.57 6.70
CA CYS A 68 4.22 2.25 7.27
C CYS A 68 4.17 2.36 8.78
N PHE A 69 3.42 1.46 9.39
CA PHE A 69 3.20 1.44 10.82
C PHE A 69 3.53 0.05 11.33
N ALA A 70 4.52 -0.06 12.20
CA ALA A 70 4.81 -1.30 12.91
C ALA A 70 4.61 -1.09 14.42
N ALA A 71 4.03 -2.08 15.09
CA ALA A 71 3.85 -2.03 16.55
C ALA A 71 5.19 -1.89 17.29
N SER A 72 6.30 -2.34 16.68
CA SER A 72 7.65 -2.19 17.21
C SER A 72 8.12 -0.74 17.32
N ASP A 73 7.58 0.16 16.50
CA ASP A 73 8.01 1.55 16.45
C ASP A 73 7.32 2.40 17.53
N SER A 74 6.24 1.89 18.10
CA SER A 74 5.45 2.53 19.15
C SER A 74 5.04 1.51 20.23
N PRO A 75 6.01 0.97 21.00
CA PRO A 75 5.76 -0.14 21.92
C PRO A 75 4.79 0.19 23.06
N ASP A 76 4.57 1.48 23.34
CA ASP A 76 3.66 1.97 24.37
C ASP A 76 2.24 2.26 23.86
N VAL A 77 1.99 2.10 22.55
CA VAL A 77 0.71 2.37 21.90
C VAL A 77 0.10 1.05 21.46
N SER A 78 -1.18 0.83 21.78
CA SER A 78 -1.86 -0.40 21.37
C SER A 78 -2.09 -0.42 19.85
N PRO A 79 -2.11 -1.61 19.20
CA PRO A 79 -2.48 -1.73 17.79
C PRO A 79 -3.78 -1.00 17.42
N THR A 80 -4.78 -1.03 18.30
CA THR A 80 -6.04 -0.32 18.09
C THR A 80 -5.86 1.20 18.00
N GLU A 81 -5.05 1.79 18.88
CA GLU A 81 -4.75 3.23 18.85
C GLU A 81 -3.94 3.59 17.59
N ILE A 82 -2.97 2.76 17.18
CA ILE A 82 -2.22 2.96 15.93
C ILE A 82 -3.18 2.95 14.73
N CYS A 83 -4.08 1.96 14.65
CA CYS A 83 -5.07 1.88 13.57
C CYS A 83 -6.06 3.06 13.57
N GLN A 84 -6.40 3.59 14.74
CA GLN A 84 -7.22 4.80 14.82
C GLN A 84 -6.48 6.02 14.26
N VAL A 85 -5.19 6.19 14.60
CA VAL A 85 -4.35 7.25 14.04
C VAL A 85 -4.25 7.14 12.51
N ILE A 86 -4.07 5.92 11.99
CA ILE A 86 -4.04 5.65 10.55
C ILE A 86 -5.36 6.04 9.88
N ALA A 87 -6.49 5.64 10.45
CA ALA A 87 -7.80 5.96 9.91
C ALA A 87 -8.05 7.48 9.88
N THR A 88 -7.66 8.18 10.95
CA THR A 88 -7.72 9.64 11.01
C THR A 88 -6.81 10.30 9.96
N ALA A 89 -5.57 9.84 9.84
CA ALA A 89 -4.63 10.38 8.85
C ALA A 89 -5.09 10.16 7.39
N ALA A 90 -5.78 9.05 7.12
CA ALA A 90 -6.39 8.80 5.81
C ALA A 90 -7.53 9.79 5.53
N GLN A 91 -8.40 10.05 6.52
CA GLN A 91 -9.47 11.04 6.40
C GLN A 91 -8.92 12.46 6.20
N ASP A 92 -7.88 12.83 6.95
CA ASP A 92 -7.24 14.13 6.82
C ASP A 92 -6.61 14.30 5.43
N ARG A 93 -6.05 13.23 4.85
CA ARG A 93 -5.49 13.27 3.49
C ARG A 93 -6.55 13.46 2.44
N GLU A 94 -7.66 12.74 2.53
CA GLU A 94 -8.79 12.91 1.63
C GLU A 94 -9.36 14.33 1.74
N LEU A 95 -9.50 14.84 2.98
CA LEU A 95 -9.95 16.20 3.25
C LEU A 95 -9.04 17.26 2.62
N CYS A 96 -7.72 17.13 2.79
CA CYS A 96 -6.76 18.08 2.22
C CYS A 96 -6.68 17.95 0.69
N ALA A 97 -6.62 16.73 0.14
CA ALA A 97 -6.53 16.49 -1.30
C ALA A 97 -7.78 16.98 -2.05
N ALA A 98 -8.95 16.99 -1.41
CA ALA A 98 -10.15 17.60 -1.98
C ALA A 98 -10.00 19.11 -2.26
N GLN A 99 -8.97 19.77 -1.71
CA GLN A 99 -8.62 21.17 -1.96
C GLN A 99 -7.52 21.35 -3.02
N ASP A 100 -7.02 20.29 -3.66
CA ASP A 100 -5.92 20.35 -4.63
C ASP A 100 -6.22 21.24 -5.85
N ALA A 101 -7.50 21.33 -6.23
CA ALA A 101 -7.96 22.18 -7.32
C ALA A 101 -8.19 23.65 -6.91
N THR A 102 -7.95 24.00 -5.64
CA THR A 102 -8.21 25.33 -5.09
C THR A 102 -6.93 26.15 -4.92
N ASP A 103 -7.07 27.41 -4.54
CA ASP A 103 -5.92 28.24 -4.18
C ASP A 103 -5.31 27.84 -2.83
N CYS A 104 -4.07 28.24 -2.62
CA CYS A 104 -3.34 28.02 -1.36
C CYS A 104 -4.13 28.49 -0.13
N ALA A 105 -4.85 29.60 -0.20
CA ALA A 105 -5.57 30.13 0.97
C ALA A 105 -6.70 29.18 1.41
N THR A 106 -7.37 28.56 0.45
CA THR A 106 -8.42 27.57 0.69
C THR A 106 -7.85 26.28 1.29
N CYS A 107 -6.71 25.80 0.76
CA CYS A 107 -5.97 24.70 1.35
C CYS A 107 -5.62 24.98 2.82
N LEU A 108 -4.97 26.10 3.11
CA LEU A 108 -4.52 26.44 4.48
C LEU A 108 -5.67 26.74 5.45
N ALA A 109 -6.86 27.09 4.95
CA ALA A 109 -8.06 27.28 5.78
C ALA A 109 -8.71 25.95 6.18
N THR A 110 -8.34 24.85 5.51
CA THR A 110 -8.88 23.52 5.78
C THR A 110 -8.11 22.90 6.96
N MET A 111 -8.86 22.44 7.96
CA MET A 111 -8.29 21.94 9.22
C MET A 111 -8.39 20.42 9.27
N GLN A 112 -7.27 19.79 9.59
CA GLN A 112 -7.14 18.38 9.88
C GLN A 112 -7.77 18.04 11.25
N SER A 113 -7.95 16.75 11.51
CA SER A 113 -8.58 16.23 12.72
C SER A 113 -7.82 16.57 14.01
N ASP A 114 -6.50 16.80 13.92
CA ASP A 114 -5.67 17.25 15.04
C ASP A 114 -5.75 18.78 15.29
N GLY A 115 -6.50 19.50 14.46
CA GLY A 115 -6.62 20.95 14.52
C GLY A 115 -5.44 21.70 13.90
N SER A 116 -4.55 21.03 13.17
CA SER A 116 -3.58 21.69 12.29
C SER A 116 -4.20 22.00 10.92
N PRO A 117 -3.74 23.04 10.21
CA PRO A 117 -4.19 23.27 8.84
C PRO A 117 -3.57 22.26 7.88
N CYS A 118 -4.21 22.01 6.74
CA CYS A 118 -3.55 21.39 5.60
C CYS A 118 -2.36 22.26 5.16
N GLN A 119 -1.41 21.65 4.44
CA GLN A 119 -0.21 22.30 3.96
C GLN A 119 -0.23 22.40 2.44
N TRP A 120 0.23 23.53 1.92
CA TRP A 120 0.31 23.80 0.50
C TRP A 120 1.69 23.44 -0.05
N TYR A 121 1.74 22.68 -1.13
CA TYR A 121 2.97 22.24 -1.76
C TYR A 121 3.11 22.92 -3.12
N VAL A 122 4.35 23.21 -3.48
CA VAL A 122 4.72 23.68 -4.82
C VAL A 122 5.98 22.93 -5.22
N ASP A 123 5.89 22.19 -6.32
CA ASP A 123 7.02 21.53 -6.95
C ASP A 123 7.66 22.47 -7.98
N PRO A 124 8.84 23.05 -7.67
CA PRO A 124 9.52 23.95 -8.58
C PRO A 124 10.10 23.23 -9.81
N ASP A 125 10.37 21.93 -9.72
CA ASP A 125 11.01 21.15 -10.77
C ASP A 125 9.98 20.65 -11.80
N ASN A 126 8.71 20.50 -11.39
CA ASN A 126 7.61 20.06 -12.25
C ASN A 126 6.68 21.22 -12.69
N GLY A 127 7.28 22.31 -13.15
CA GLY A 127 6.54 23.44 -13.72
C GLY A 127 5.74 24.26 -12.71
N GLY A 128 6.04 24.17 -11.41
CA GLY A 128 5.28 24.84 -10.37
C GLY A 128 3.97 24.12 -10.02
N LEU A 129 3.87 22.81 -10.31
CA LEU A 129 2.72 22.01 -9.89
C LEU A 129 2.48 22.20 -8.40
N SER A 130 1.24 22.51 -8.04
CA SER A 130 0.86 22.79 -6.67
C SER A 130 -0.29 21.92 -6.21
N TRP A 131 -0.28 21.50 -4.96
CA TRP A 131 -1.31 20.65 -4.35
C TRP A 131 -1.42 20.91 -2.85
N CYS A 132 -2.48 20.38 -2.24
CA CYS A 132 -2.78 20.45 -0.83
C CYS A 132 -2.60 19.07 -0.17
N GLY A 133 -2.01 19.03 1.03
CA GLY A 133 -1.78 17.76 1.73
C GLY A 133 -1.73 17.90 3.24
N THR A 134 -1.55 16.79 3.95
CA THR A 134 -1.58 16.74 5.43
C THR A 134 -0.28 17.18 6.09
N GLY A 135 0.81 17.29 5.31
CA GLY A 135 2.10 17.76 5.81
C GLY A 135 3.18 16.67 5.82
N THR A 136 4.42 17.10 6.07
CA THR A 136 5.71 16.42 5.83
C THR A 136 6.33 16.72 4.47
N CYS A 137 7.59 16.33 4.29
CA CYS A 137 8.26 16.46 3.00
C CYS A 137 8.08 15.16 2.24
N ASN A 138 7.79 15.24 0.94
CA ASN A 138 7.88 14.08 0.08
C ASN A 138 9.36 13.63 -0.08
N MET A 139 9.59 12.52 -0.77
CA MET A 139 10.94 11.96 -0.96
C MET A 139 11.85 12.85 -1.82
N GLU A 140 11.27 13.71 -2.65
CA GLU A 140 11.99 14.73 -3.42
C GLU A 140 12.44 15.90 -2.53
N GLY A 141 12.03 15.91 -1.25
CA GLY A 141 12.34 16.96 -0.30
C GLY A 141 11.40 18.17 -0.42
N ILE A 142 10.30 18.04 -1.16
CA ILE A 142 9.28 19.08 -1.27
C ILE A 142 8.42 19.02 -0.01
N CYS A 143 8.54 20.06 0.81
CA CYS A 143 7.84 20.18 2.07
C CYS A 143 6.62 21.08 1.93
N GLY A 144 5.54 20.71 2.61
CA GLY A 144 4.35 21.55 2.69
C GLY A 144 4.65 22.89 3.40
N SER A 145 4.06 23.96 2.88
CA SER A 145 4.07 25.30 3.46
C SER A 145 2.79 25.54 4.27
N GLN A 146 2.92 26.30 5.35
CA GLN A 146 1.79 26.82 6.13
C GLN A 146 1.46 28.28 5.79
N THR A 147 2.09 28.82 4.76
CA THR A 147 1.88 30.18 4.28
C THR A 147 1.80 30.17 2.77
N CYS A 148 0.89 30.98 2.22
CA CYS A 148 0.91 31.28 0.80
C CYS A 148 2.02 32.29 0.55
N ASP A 149 3.07 31.89 -0.15
CA ASP A 149 4.04 32.86 -0.64
C ASP A 149 3.34 33.73 -1.69
N ASP A 150 2.94 34.94 -1.27
CA ASP A 150 2.38 35.98 -2.15
C ASP A 150 3.31 36.29 -3.34
N SER A 151 4.58 35.88 -3.25
CA SER A 151 5.60 36.05 -4.29
C SER A 151 5.35 35.20 -5.55
N ALA A 152 4.42 34.23 -5.52
CA ALA A 152 4.02 33.47 -6.71
C ALA A 152 2.75 34.04 -7.40
N ALA A 153 2.03 34.98 -6.76
CA ALA A 153 0.73 35.47 -7.21
C ALA A 153 0.78 36.60 -8.26
N THR A 154 1.92 36.84 -8.90
CA THR A 154 1.99 37.67 -10.11
C THR A 154 2.88 37.02 -11.15
N GLN A 155 2.59 35.76 -11.47
CA GLN A 155 2.72 35.37 -12.86
C GLN A 155 1.58 36.08 -13.59
N GLU A 156 1.91 37.19 -14.29
CA GLU A 156 1.08 37.59 -15.43
C GLU A 156 0.84 36.31 -16.24
N PRO A 157 -0.40 35.99 -16.63
CA PRO A 157 -0.68 34.81 -17.43
C PRO A 157 0.28 34.86 -18.60
N VAL A 158 1.27 33.96 -18.58
CA VAL A 158 2.14 33.77 -19.72
C VAL A 158 1.17 33.28 -20.78
N GLN A 159 0.79 34.20 -21.68
CA GLN A 159 0.22 33.87 -22.96
C GLN A 159 1.32 33.10 -23.69
N GLU A 160 1.47 31.82 -23.34
CA GLU A 160 2.01 30.87 -24.27
C GLU A 160 1.00 30.84 -25.41
N GLU A 161 1.30 31.57 -26.48
CA GLU A 161 0.75 31.33 -27.79
C GLU A 161 1.22 29.95 -28.25
N ASP A 162 0.85 28.91 -27.52
CA ASP A 162 1.03 27.55 -27.93
C ASP A 162 -0.09 27.26 -28.93
N THR A 163 0.22 27.46 -30.20
CA THR A 163 -0.61 27.02 -31.34
C THR A 163 -0.78 25.49 -31.41
N SER A 164 -0.44 24.76 -30.34
CA SER A 164 -0.58 23.32 -30.20
C SER A 164 -1.94 22.97 -29.61
N SER A 165 -2.97 23.01 -30.47
CA SER A 165 -4.24 22.28 -30.31
C SER A 165 -4.67 22.01 -28.86
N SER A 166 -5.03 23.05 -28.12
CA SER A 166 -5.59 22.91 -26.76
C SER A 166 -6.78 21.96 -26.81
N ASN A 167 -6.59 20.73 -26.36
CA ASN A 167 -7.66 19.78 -26.25
C ASN A 167 -8.66 20.32 -25.21
N PRO A 168 -9.90 20.69 -25.59
CA PRO A 168 -10.86 21.28 -24.67
C PRO A 168 -11.23 20.34 -23.50
N CYS A 169 -10.89 19.06 -23.59
CA CYS A 169 -11.14 18.08 -22.55
C CYS A 169 -10.13 18.14 -21.40
N SER A 170 -8.90 18.64 -21.59
CA SER A 170 -7.87 18.63 -20.53
C SER A 170 -8.17 19.59 -19.38
N GLN A 171 -9.05 20.57 -19.58
CA GLN A 171 -9.48 21.51 -18.54
C GLN A 171 -10.25 20.83 -17.38
N PHE A 172 -10.65 19.57 -17.56
CA PHE A 172 -11.40 18.81 -16.56
C PHE A 172 -10.53 17.85 -15.73
N ASN A 173 -9.23 17.74 -16.01
CA ASN A 173 -8.33 16.78 -15.33
C ASN A 173 -8.02 17.15 -13.87
N GLY A 174 -8.18 18.42 -13.48
CA GLY A 174 -7.88 18.88 -12.13
C GLY A 174 -8.89 18.49 -11.05
N TYR A 175 -10.01 17.84 -11.42
CA TYR A 175 -11.14 17.59 -10.51
C TYR A 175 -11.20 16.15 -9.98
N GLY A 176 -10.28 15.27 -10.35
CA GLY A 176 -10.36 13.86 -9.98
C GLY A 176 -11.72 13.25 -10.34
N ALA A 177 -12.32 12.43 -9.45
CA ALA A 177 -13.62 11.82 -9.71
C ALA A 177 -14.76 12.83 -9.99
N ASP A 178 -14.69 14.04 -9.43
CA ASP A 178 -15.68 15.11 -9.64
C ASP A 178 -15.59 15.73 -11.06
N GLY A 179 -14.51 15.45 -11.80
CA GLY A 179 -14.31 15.86 -13.18
C GLY A 179 -15.13 15.07 -14.20
N CYS A 180 -15.69 13.91 -13.81
CA CYS A 180 -16.40 13.05 -14.75
C CYS A 180 -17.68 13.69 -15.32
N PRO A 181 -18.64 14.22 -14.50
CA PRO A 181 -19.84 14.83 -15.04
C PRO A 181 -19.57 16.01 -15.99
N PRO A 182 -18.69 16.99 -15.69
CA PRO A 182 -18.41 18.07 -16.63
C PRO A 182 -17.65 17.59 -17.88
N CYS A 183 -16.79 16.56 -17.76
CA CYS A 183 -16.12 15.94 -18.91
C CYS A 183 -17.14 15.33 -19.89
N LEU A 184 -18.01 14.43 -19.41
CA LEU A 184 -18.98 13.74 -20.26
C LEU A 184 -20.15 14.62 -20.72
N SER A 185 -20.38 15.75 -20.05
CA SER A 185 -21.37 16.77 -20.46
C SER A 185 -20.83 17.75 -21.50
N SER A 186 -19.53 17.69 -21.83
CA SER A 186 -18.90 18.61 -22.78
C SER A 186 -19.49 18.46 -24.19
N SER A 187 -19.68 19.59 -24.87
CA SER A 187 -20.08 19.60 -26.29
C SER A 187 -19.02 19.03 -27.22
N ASP A 188 -17.77 18.95 -26.76
CA ASP A 188 -16.61 18.50 -27.54
C ASP A 188 -16.45 16.98 -27.54
N LYS A 189 -17.42 16.24 -26.99
CA LYS A 189 -17.45 14.78 -27.00
C LYS A 189 -16.21 14.16 -26.33
N CYS A 190 -15.89 14.69 -25.17
CA CYS A 190 -14.80 14.15 -24.36
C CYS A 190 -15.14 12.75 -23.85
N ALA A 191 -14.09 11.97 -23.59
CA ALA A 191 -14.17 10.68 -22.95
C ALA A 191 -13.55 10.74 -21.55
N TRP A 192 -14.07 9.94 -20.63
CA TRP A 192 -13.54 9.83 -19.27
C TRP A 192 -12.87 8.47 -19.08
N SER A 193 -11.67 8.45 -18.48
CA SER A 193 -10.94 7.23 -18.17
C SER A 193 -9.97 7.46 -17.01
N ILE A 194 -9.97 6.56 -16.03
CA ILE A 194 -9.04 6.53 -14.89
C ILE A 194 -8.80 7.92 -14.31
N ASP A 195 -9.87 8.57 -13.85
CA ASP A 195 -9.85 9.91 -13.25
C ASP A 195 -9.33 11.05 -14.18
N THR A 196 -9.37 10.85 -15.51
CA THR A 196 -8.90 11.83 -16.50
C THR A 196 -9.88 12.00 -17.65
N CYS A 197 -10.01 13.24 -18.12
CA CYS A 197 -10.79 13.62 -19.28
C CYS A 197 -9.91 13.71 -20.53
N LEU A 198 -10.28 12.95 -21.55
CA LEU A 198 -9.55 12.75 -22.79
C LEU A 198 -10.40 13.23 -23.98
N PRO A 199 -9.77 13.58 -25.12
CA PRO A 199 -10.51 13.97 -26.32
C PRO A 199 -11.36 12.83 -26.90
N ASN A 200 -10.91 11.59 -26.74
CA ASN A 200 -11.63 10.38 -27.17
C ASN A 200 -11.01 9.14 -26.49
N CYS A 201 -11.61 7.99 -26.72
CA CYS A 201 -11.13 6.69 -26.21
C CYS A 201 -10.03 6.05 -27.05
N ASP A 202 -9.70 6.59 -28.24
CA ASP A 202 -8.76 5.96 -29.18
C ASP A 202 -7.28 6.15 -28.75
N ILE A 203 -7.04 7.00 -27.75
CA ILE A 203 -5.69 7.38 -27.29
C ILE A 203 -5.23 6.55 -26.10
N ILE A 204 -6.16 5.86 -25.46
CA ILE A 204 -5.88 4.96 -24.35
C ILE A 204 -5.64 3.58 -24.95
N ALA A 205 -4.78 2.80 -24.30
CA ALA A 205 -4.67 1.40 -24.65
C ALA A 205 -6.05 0.73 -24.50
N ASP A 206 -6.38 -0.22 -25.40
CA ASP A 206 -7.74 -0.79 -25.56
C ASP A 206 -8.28 -1.47 -24.27
N ASP A 207 -7.42 -1.70 -23.28
CA ASP A 207 -7.69 -2.34 -22.00
C ASP A 207 -8.09 -1.35 -20.89
N ALA A 208 -7.87 -0.06 -21.06
CA ALA A 208 -8.30 0.93 -20.10
C ALA A 208 -9.81 1.22 -20.24
N PRO A 209 -10.59 1.18 -19.15
CA PRO A 209 -12.01 1.51 -19.21
C PRO A 209 -12.17 2.96 -19.65
N CYS A 210 -12.87 3.16 -20.77
CA CYS A 210 -13.14 4.46 -21.33
C CYS A 210 -14.63 4.68 -21.53
N PHE A 211 -15.11 5.82 -21.04
CA PHE A 211 -16.51 6.18 -21.01
C PHE A 211 -16.76 7.37 -21.91
N HIS A 212 -17.79 7.28 -22.74
CA HIS A 212 -18.20 8.35 -23.62
C HIS A 212 -19.73 8.40 -23.61
N ALA A 213 -20.34 9.59 -23.54
CA ALA A 213 -21.79 9.73 -23.45
C ALA A 213 -22.52 9.03 -24.63
N ASP A 214 -21.96 9.11 -25.83
CA ASP A 214 -22.55 8.49 -27.03
C ASP A 214 -22.41 6.95 -27.07
N SER A 215 -21.53 6.33 -26.27
CA SER A 215 -21.34 4.87 -26.34
C SER A 215 -22.46 4.08 -25.65
N ARG A 216 -23.26 4.74 -24.80
CA ARG A 216 -24.38 4.13 -24.06
C ARG A 216 -25.62 5.04 -24.07
N PRO A 217 -26.43 5.03 -25.15
CA PRO A 217 -27.52 5.99 -25.36
C PRO A 217 -28.69 5.89 -24.35
N ASN A 218 -28.70 4.87 -23.49
CA ASN A 218 -29.73 4.65 -22.46
C ASN A 218 -29.19 4.81 -21.03
N THR A 219 -27.98 5.36 -20.87
CA THR A 219 -27.35 5.56 -19.56
C THR A 219 -27.19 7.06 -19.33
N THR A 220 -27.57 7.54 -18.15
CA THR A 220 -27.36 8.93 -17.76
C THR A 220 -25.88 9.21 -17.51
N ILE A 221 -25.47 10.48 -17.60
CA ILE A 221 -24.08 10.88 -17.29
C ILE A 221 -23.71 10.52 -15.84
N GLY A 222 -24.64 10.67 -14.90
CA GLY A 222 -24.43 10.25 -13.50
C GLY A 222 -24.12 8.76 -13.39
N GLU A 223 -24.94 7.89 -14.01
CA GLU A 223 -24.70 6.45 -14.00
C GLU A 223 -23.39 6.05 -14.71
N LEU A 224 -22.98 6.77 -15.76
CA LEU A 224 -21.68 6.57 -16.41
C LEU A 224 -20.53 6.92 -15.47
N CYS A 225 -20.64 8.01 -14.72
CA CYS A 225 -19.62 8.43 -13.76
C CYS A 225 -19.55 7.51 -12.54
N ASP A 226 -20.69 7.04 -12.04
CA ASP A 226 -20.73 6.03 -10.97
C ASP A 226 -20.01 4.76 -11.42
N LEU A 227 -20.28 4.29 -12.65
CA LEU A 227 -19.60 3.14 -13.22
C LEU A 227 -18.10 3.40 -13.45
N ALA A 228 -17.72 4.60 -13.89
CA ALA A 228 -16.32 4.96 -14.07
C ALA A 228 -15.56 4.99 -12.74
N SER A 229 -16.19 5.49 -11.68
CA SER A 229 -15.65 5.49 -10.32
C SER A 229 -15.43 4.06 -9.83
N VAL A 230 -16.44 3.18 -9.97
CA VAL A 230 -16.33 1.75 -9.65
C VAL A 230 -15.18 1.09 -10.40
N ASN A 231 -15.13 1.23 -11.72
CA ASN A 231 -14.05 0.64 -12.53
C ASN A 231 -12.66 1.17 -12.14
N THR A 232 -12.56 2.44 -11.76
CA THR A 232 -11.29 3.03 -11.32
C THR A 232 -10.86 2.50 -9.95
N GLN A 233 -11.81 2.31 -9.03
CA GLN A 233 -11.57 1.68 -7.74
C GLN A 233 -11.14 0.22 -7.92
N ASP A 234 -11.82 -0.54 -8.77
CA ASP A 234 -11.48 -1.93 -9.08
C ASP A 234 -10.11 -2.04 -9.74
N ALA A 235 -9.80 -1.15 -10.69
CA ALA A 235 -8.48 -1.11 -11.33
C ALA A 235 -7.37 -0.84 -10.29
N LYS A 236 -7.57 0.15 -9.40
CA LYS A 236 -6.64 0.45 -8.31
C LYS A 236 -6.53 -0.71 -7.32
N LEU A 237 -7.63 -1.39 -7.01
CA LEU A 237 -7.66 -2.52 -6.09
C LEU A 237 -6.89 -3.71 -6.65
N CYS A 238 -7.15 -4.07 -7.90
CA CYS A 238 -6.52 -5.20 -8.58
C CYS A 238 -5.04 -4.92 -8.88
N ALA A 239 -4.69 -3.72 -9.39
CA ALA A 239 -3.31 -3.37 -9.74
C ALA A 239 -2.33 -3.39 -8.55
N ARG A 240 -2.83 -3.34 -7.30
CA ARG A 240 -2.01 -3.45 -6.09
C ARG A 240 -1.53 -4.88 -5.79
N LYS A 241 -2.08 -5.89 -6.46
CA LYS A 241 -1.76 -7.30 -6.20
C LYS A 241 -0.65 -7.76 -7.14
N ASN A 242 0.52 -8.04 -6.57
CA ASN A 242 1.72 -8.45 -7.32
C ASN A 242 1.87 -9.97 -7.45
N TYR A 243 0.94 -10.75 -6.87
CA TYR A 243 1.00 -12.20 -6.90
C TYR A 243 -0.32 -12.78 -7.41
N CYS A 244 -0.23 -13.76 -8.31
CA CYS A 244 -1.38 -14.41 -8.93
C CYS A 244 -2.43 -14.84 -7.90
N PHE A 245 -2.03 -15.56 -6.84
CA PHE A 245 -2.98 -16.03 -5.82
C PHE A 245 -3.72 -14.88 -5.13
N THR A 246 -2.99 -13.84 -4.71
CA THR A 246 -3.59 -12.66 -4.10
C THR A 246 -4.45 -11.85 -5.07
N CYS A 247 -4.12 -11.88 -6.37
CA CYS A 247 -4.91 -11.24 -7.41
C CYS A 247 -6.25 -11.97 -7.56
N THR A 248 -6.23 -13.25 -7.91
CA THR A 248 -7.45 -14.03 -8.20
C THR A 248 -8.34 -14.24 -6.97
N SER A 249 -7.79 -14.14 -5.75
CA SER A 249 -8.57 -14.18 -4.51
C SER A 249 -9.20 -12.84 -4.11
N THR A 250 -8.76 -11.72 -4.72
CA THR A 250 -9.29 -10.39 -4.40
C THR A 250 -10.57 -10.17 -5.18
N LEU A 251 -11.68 -9.91 -4.48
CA LEU A 251 -12.94 -9.51 -5.10
C LEU A 251 -12.91 -8.01 -5.40
N GLN A 252 -13.47 -7.64 -6.55
CA GLN A 252 -13.78 -6.27 -6.95
C GLN A 252 -14.84 -5.68 -6.00
N THR A 253 -15.11 -4.38 -6.13
CA THR A 253 -16.06 -3.63 -5.31
C THR A 253 -17.50 -4.17 -5.36
N ASP A 254 -17.83 -5.01 -6.34
CA ASP A 254 -19.11 -5.72 -6.42
C ASP A 254 -19.22 -6.95 -5.48
N GLU A 255 -18.15 -7.28 -4.76
CA GLU A 255 -17.98 -8.43 -3.86
C GLU A 255 -18.27 -9.79 -4.53
N LYS A 256 -18.18 -9.86 -5.87
CA LYS A 256 -18.56 -11.04 -6.64
C LYS A 256 -17.54 -11.39 -7.71
N THR A 257 -17.04 -10.38 -8.40
CA THR A 257 -16.12 -10.55 -9.52
C THR A 257 -14.70 -10.52 -8.99
N PRO A 258 -13.91 -11.60 -9.10
CA PRO A 258 -12.50 -11.57 -8.73
C PRO A 258 -11.69 -10.69 -9.68
N CYS A 259 -10.54 -10.18 -9.23
CA CYS A 259 -9.53 -9.65 -10.14
C CYS A 259 -8.99 -10.77 -11.03
N ALA A 260 -8.46 -10.40 -12.19
CA ALA A 260 -7.90 -11.32 -13.16
C ALA A 260 -6.38 -11.19 -13.23
N TRP A 261 -5.71 -12.33 -13.28
CA TRP A 261 -4.27 -12.42 -13.49
C TRP A 261 -3.96 -12.54 -14.96
N TYR A 262 -3.01 -11.73 -15.42
CA TYR A 262 -2.56 -11.71 -16.81
C TYR A 262 -1.14 -12.22 -16.90
N LYS A 263 -0.87 -12.93 -17.99
CA LYS A 263 0.47 -13.39 -18.34
C LYS A 263 0.63 -13.37 -19.85
N ASP A 264 1.57 -12.58 -20.34
CA ASP A 264 1.87 -12.53 -21.77
C ASP A 264 2.88 -13.62 -22.20
N GLU A 265 3.14 -13.72 -23.50
CA GLU A 265 4.13 -14.66 -24.05
C GLU A 265 5.58 -14.34 -23.64
N ALA A 266 5.86 -13.10 -23.24
CA ALA A 266 7.16 -12.67 -22.75
C ALA A 266 7.38 -13.04 -21.27
N GLY A 267 6.33 -13.50 -20.59
CA GLY A 267 6.36 -13.82 -19.16
C GLY A 267 6.21 -12.60 -18.25
N ASN A 268 5.75 -11.46 -18.78
CA ASN A 268 5.28 -10.37 -17.94
C ASN A 268 3.97 -10.78 -17.29
N GLU A 269 3.83 -10.47 -16.01
CA GLU A 269 2.68 -10.86 -15.22
C GLU A 269 2.11 -9.62 -14.50
N TRP A 270 0.79 -9.47 -14.48
CA TRP A 270 0.13 -8.36 -13.81
C TRP A 270 -1.29 -8.73 -13.35
N CYS A 271 -1.85 -7.93 -12.45
CA CYS A 271 -3.22 -8.08 -11.97
C CYS A 271 -4.09 -6.92 -12.47
N GLY A 272 -5.32 -7.21 -12.90
CA GLY A 272 -6.27 -6.22 -13.38
C GLY A 272 -7.72 -6.64 -13.19
N THR A 273 -8.65 -5.88 -13.77
CA THR A 273 -10.10 -6.05 -13.57
C THR A 273 -10.75 -7.14 -14.43
N GLY A 274 -9.97 -7.86 -15.26
CA GLY A 274 -10.47 -8.83 -16.25
C GLY A 274 -10.68 -8.26 -17.65
N GLY A 275 -11.02 -9.14 -18.60
CA GLY A 275 -11.11 -8.83 -20.03
C GLY A 275 -9.89 -9.34 -20.82
N CYS A 276 -9.76 -8.88 -22.07
CA CYS A 276 -8.58 -9.13 -22.90
C CYS A 276 -8.01 -7.78 -23.36
N ASP A 277 -6.69 -7.67 -23.36
CA ASP A 277 -6.00 -6.49 -23.87
C ASP A 277 -5.99 -6.43 -25.41
N SER A 278 -5.44 -5.34 -25.96
CA SER A 278 -5.25 -5.14 -27.41
C SER A 278 -4.40 -6.23 -28.09
N ASN A 279 -3.54 -6.92 -27.33
CA ASN A 279 -2.69 -8.01 -27.80
C ASN A 279 -3.41 -9.37 -27.74
N GLY A 280 -4.66 -9.40 -27.24
CA GLY A 280 -5.42 -10.63 -27.04
C GLY A 280 -5.02 -11.42 -25.80
N VAL A 281 -4.23 -10.84 -24.89
CA VAL A 281 -3.92 -11.42 -23.59
C VAL A 281 -5.15 -11.27 -22.70
N CYS A 282 -5.81 -12.38 -22.40
CA CYS A 282 -6.99 -12.41 -21.55
C CYS A 282 -6.59 -12.72 -20.10
N GLY A 283 -7.21 -12.00 -19.17
CA GLY A 283 -7.01 -12.23 -17.74
C GLY A 283 -7.74 -13.49 -17.28
N GLU A 284 -7.06 -14.31 -16.48
CA GLU A 284 -7.61 -15.50 -15.86
C GLU A 284 -8.04 -15.20 -14.42
N THR A 285 -9.29 -15.52 -14.09
CA THR A 285 -9.85 -15.35 -12.74
C THR A 285 -9.75 -16.62 -11.89
N ASP A 286 -9.31 -17.73 -12.49
CA ASP A 286 -9.22 -19.04 -11.83
C ASP A 286 -7.88 -19.15 -11.08
N GLU A 287 -7.95 -19.32 -9.76
CA GLU A 287 -6.79 -19.51 -8.89
C GLU A 287 -5.94 -20.73 -9.27
N THR A 288 -6.49 -21.70 -10.00
CA THR A 288 -5.74 -22.87 -10.46
C THR A 288 -4.68 -22.52 -11.49
N VAL A 289 -4.83 -21.40 -12.20
CA VAL A 289 -3.81 -20.87 -13.13
C VAL A 289 -2.57 -20.38 -12.38
N CYS A 290 -2.73 -20.02 -11.09
CA CYS A 290 -1.63 -19.58 -10.23
C CYS A 290 -0.74 -20.71 -9.73
N GLN A 291 -1.09 -21.98 -10.01
CA GLN A 291 -0.28 -23.11 -9.56
C GLN A 291 1.03 -23.15 -10.34
N VAL A 292 2.14 -22.88 -9.63
CA VAL A 292 3.48 -23.16 -10.16
C VAL A 292 3.51 -24.64 -10.55
N PRO A 293 3.87 -25.00 -11.80
CA PRO A 293 3.93 -26.38 -12.22
C PRO A 293 4.76 -27.17 -11.21
N THR A 294 4.10 -28.04 -10.45
CA THR A 294 4.78 -28.89 -9.46
C THR A 294 5.44 -30.06 -10.19
N GLU A 295 6.20 -29.76 -11.23
CA GLU A 295 6.97 -30.73 -11.99
C GLU A 295 8.45 -30.46 -11.77
N THR A 296 8.92 -30.81 -10.59
CA THR A 296 10.13 -31.64 -10.57
C THR A 296 9.67 -33.04 -10.21
N PRO A 297 9.51 -33.97 -11.18
CA PRO A 297 9.46 -35.38 -10.80
C PRO A 297 10.71 -35.64 -9.97
N VAL A 298 10.51 -35.87 -8.68
CA VAL A 298 11.56 -36.40 -7.81
C VAL A 298 11.98 -37.69 -8.49
N THR A 299 13.10 -37.63 -9.20
CA THR A 299 13.72 -38.81 -9.78
C THR A 299 14.04 -39.66 -8.57
N ARG A 300 13.17 -40.65 -8.34
CA ARG A 300 13.22 -41.57 -7.21
C ARG A 300 14.64 -42.09 -7.18
N ALA A 301 15.40 -41.70 -6.15
CA ALA A 301 16.74 -42.20 -5.96
C ALA A 301 16.68 -43.73 -6.09
N PRO A 302 17.57 -44.37 -6.87
CA PRO A 302 17.56 -45.82 -6.96
C PRO A 302 17.75 -46.38 -5.56
N THR A 303 16.72 -47.08 -5.07
CA THR A 303 16.84 -47.99 -3.94
C THR A 303 17.84 -49.07 -4.32
N VAL A 304 19.07 -48.98 -3.81
CA VAL A 304 19.98 -50.12 -3.73
C VAL A 304 20.72 -50.07 -2.38
N ALA A 305 20.72 -51.24 -1.76
CA ALA A 305 21.34 -51.61 -0.51
C ALA A 305 22.84 -51.32 -0.41
N GLU A 306 23.33 -51.35 0.83
CA GLU A 306 24.72 -51.49 1.27
C GLU A 306 25.72 -50.41 0.84
N ILE A 307 25.98 -49.45 1.73
CA ILE A 307 27.37 -49.06 2.06
C ILE A 307 27.49 -48.89 3.58
N ILE A 308 28.37 -49.72 4.15
CA ILE A 308 28.85 -49.77 5.53
C ILE A 308 29.98 -48.73 5.68
N ILE A 309 29.89 -47.88 6.73
CA ILE A 309 30.94 -47.22 7.54
C ILE A 309 32.03 -46.40 6.80
N ASP A 310 32.15 -45.10 7.09
CA ASP A 310 33.16 -44.62 8.06
C ASP A 310 32.90 -43.19 8.55
N ASP A 311 33.22 -43.02 9.82
CA ASP A 311 33.08 -41.85 10.68
C ASP A 311 34.26 -40.88 10.44
N THR A 312 34.26 -39.77 11.20
CA THR A 312 35.38 -38.84 11.44
C THR A 312 35.43 -37.57 10.58
N SER A 313 34.84 -36.48 11.07
CA SER A 313 35.64 -35.42 11.74
C SER A 313 34.78 -34.20 12.13
N ALA A 314 35.05 -33.74 13.34
CA ALA A 314 34.47 -32.57 13.99
C ALA A 314 35.00 -31.25 13.41
N SER A 315 34.20 -30.18 13.44
CA SER A 315 34.73 -28.85 13.78
C SER A 315 33.63 -27.87 14.20
N THR A 316 33.96 -27.15 15.26
CA THR A 316 33.23 -26.19 16.07
C THR A 316 33.01 -24.80 15.44
N SER A 317 31.89 -24.18 15.86
CA SER A 317 31.69 -22.76 16.26
C SER A 317 31.95 -21.61 15.29
N GLY A 318 31.03 -20.64 15.25
CA GLY A 318 31.37 -19.27 14.86
C GLY A 318 30.20 -18.35 14.52
N ALA A 319 29.37 -18.00 15.50
CA ALA A 319 28.42 -16.89 15.38
C ALA A 319 29.16 -15.54 15.21
N LYS A 320 28.82 -14.77 14.18
CA LYS A 320 29.19 -13.36 14.04
C LYS A 320 27.97 -12.55 13.61
N ARG A 321 27.23 -12.04 14.61
CA ARG A 321 26.32 -10.89 14.44
C ARG A 321 27.17 -9.67 14.11
N ARG A 322 26.95 -9.06 12.94
CA ARG A 322 27.38 -7.68 12.67
C ARG A 322 26.28 -6.75 13.19
N GLN A 323 26.62 -5.92 14.16
CA GLN A 323 25.82 -4.76 14.51
C GLN A 323 26.12 -3.67 13.48
N SER A 324 25.11 -3.29 12.71
CA SER A 324 25.09 -2.06 11.91
C SER A 324 24.54 -0.94 12.82
N LEU A 325 25.34 0.10 13.01
CA LEU A 325 24.94 1.33 13.68
C LEU A 325 24.14 2.17 12.67
N PHE A 326 22.81 2.17 12.77
CA PHE A 326 21.96 3.17 12.14
C PHE A 326 21.45 4.15 13.20
N SER A 327 21.76 5.42 12.98
CA SER A 327 21.39 6.55 13.81
C SER A 327 19.96 6.99 13.49
N TRP A 328 19.01 6.69 14.35
CA TRP A 328 17.66 7.29 14.30
C TRP A 328 17.65 8.63 15.04
N ARG A 329 17.22 9.69 14.35
CA ARG A 329 16.85 10.97 14.97
C ARG A 329 15.57 10.75 15.76
N GLN A 330 15.60 11.15 17.03
CA GLN A 330 14.47 11.08 17.95
C GLN A 330 13.33 11.99 17.48
N TYR A 331 12.16 11.40 17.26
CA TYR A 331 10.89 12.13 17.30
C TYR A 331 10.46 12.24 18.77
N ASN A 332 10.46 13.47 19.29
CA ASN A 332 9.76 13.81 20.53
C ASN A 332 8.35 14.26 20.13
N VAL A 333 7.37 13.35 20.16
CA VAL A 333 5.96 13.74 20.19
C VAL A 333 5.60 13.94 21.67
N GLY A 334 5.73 15.18 22.14
CA GLY A 334 5.30 15.57 23.47
C GLY A 334 3.79 15.67 23.55
N LEU A 335 3.10 14.56 23.82
CA LEU A 335 1.66 14.53 24.11
C LEU A 335 1.44 14.91 25.58
N ALA A 336 1.28 16.20 25.87
CA ALA A 336 0.85 16.69 27.17
C ALA A 336 -0.65 17.03 27.12
N VAL A 337 -1.51 16.02 27.21
CA VAL A 337 -2.95 16.22 27.44
C VAL A 337 -3.14 16.58 28.91
N THR A 338 -3.17 17.88 29.22
CA THR A 338 -3.59 18.38 30.53
C THR A 338 -5.07 18.73 30.47
N VAL A 339 -5.91 17.84 30.99
CA VAL A 339 -7.33 18.13 31.26
C VAL A 339 -7.40 19.14 32.40
N LEU A 340 -7.67 20.40 32.09
CA LEU A 340 -7.92 21.45 33.08
C LEU A 340 -9.41 21.82 33.08
N LEU A 341 -10.18 21.08 33.88
CA LEU A 341 -11.51 21.46 34.33
C LEU A 341 -11.36 22.65 35.30
N LEU A 342 -11.58 23.87 34.82
CA LEU A 342 -11.82 25.03 35.69
C LEU A 342 -13.26 25.50 35.51
N THR A 343 -14.09 25.07 36.46
CA THR A 343 -15.32 25.74 36.87
C THR A 343 -15.03 27.19 37.26
N MET A 344 -15.63 28.15 36.56
CA MET A 344 -15.81 29.53 37.05
C MET A 344 -17.30 29.77 37.28
N VAL A 345 -17.69 29.54 38.54
CA VAL A 345 -18.88 30.10 39.18
C VAL A 345 -18.47 31.45 39.78
N GLY A 346 -19.24 32.52 39.54
CA GLY A 346 -19.14 33.81 40.26
C GLY A 346 -19.35 35.02 39.33
N VAL A 347 -20.55 35.59 39.15
CA VAL A 347 -21.36 36.43 40.07
C VAL A 347 -20.85 37.89 40.19
N VAL A 348 -21.66 38.81 39.63
CA VAL A 348 -21.95 40.22 40.06
C VAL A 348 -20.86 41.29 39.83
N TYR A 349 -21.10 42.19 38.87
CA TYR A 349 -21.70 43.53 39.07
C TYR A 349 -22.25 44.07 37.74
#